data_AF-A0A2H9PLZ4-F1
#
_entry.id   AF-A0A2H9PLZ4-F1
#
_cell.length_a   1.000
_cell.length_b   1.000
_cell.length_c   1.000
_cell.angle_alpha   90.00
_cell.angle_beta   90.00
_cell.angle_gamma   90.00
#
_symmetry.space_group_name_H-M   'P 1'
#
loop_
_entity.id
_entity.type
_entity.pdbx_description
1 polymer ?
#
loop_
_entity_poly.entity_id
_entity_poly.type
_entity_poly.pdbx_seq_one_letter_code
_entity_poly.pdbx_strand_id
1 'polypeptide(L)'
;RQATALLRYAEQQDIWTIPAKTTDRPYRQQETSLLLRALGMGDYHSHAVWPWLGALAALANQRAGNRRAALAILHTMAGTINTHGTQEILDQDGIPLRRLLYRSEHPFAWTAGLFILACRETSMT
;
A
#
# COMPACT_ATOMS: atom_id res chain seq x y z
N ARG A 1 -21.44 2.14 -10.29
CA ARG A 1 -21.44 0.73 -10.79
C ARG A 1 -20.02 0.23 -11.09
N GLN A 2 -19.20 0.95 -11.87
CA GLN A 2 -17.80 0.57 -12.15
C GLN A 2 -16.89 0.58 -10.91
N ALA A 3 -16.95 1.63 -10.06
CA ALA A 3 -16.12 1.71 -8.85
C ALA A 3 -16.30 0.51 -7.90
N THR A 4 -17.54 0.10 -7.65
CA THR A 4 -17.85 -1.09 -6.83
C THR A 4 -17.31 -2.38 -7.45
N ALA A 5 -17.33 -2.50 -8.77
CA ALA A 5 -16.77 -3.66 -9.46
C ALA A 5 -15.24 -3.70 -9.34
N LEU A 6 -14.56 -2.55 -9.43
CA LEU A 6 -13.11 -2.45 -9.23
C LEU A 6 -12.70 -2.80 -7.79
N LEU A 7 -13.44 -2.30 -6.79
CA LEU A 7 -13.19 -2.64 -5.39
C LEU A 7 -13.32 -4.14 -5.14
N ARG A 8 -14.37 -4.76 -5.71
CA ARG A 8 -14.59 -6.21 -5.62
C ARG A 8 -13.48 -7.00 -6.32
N TYR A 9 -13.06 -6.59 -7.51
CA TYR A 9 -11.94 -7.24 -8.20
C TYR A 9 -10.68 -7.20 -7.33
N ALA A 10 -10.36 -6.04 -6.78
CA ALA A 10 -9.17 -5.86 -5.98
C ALA A 10 -9.25 -6.59 -4.63
N GLU A 11 -10.43 -6.77 -4.04
CA GLU A 11 -10.66 -7.68 -2.91
C GLU A 11 -10.43 -9.15 -3.30
N GLN A 12 -10.96 -9.60 -4.44
CA GLN A 12 -10.76 -10.97 -4.94
C GLN A 12 -9.30 -11.29 -5.27
N GLN A 13 -8.53 -10.29 -5.70
CA GLN A 13 -7.10 -10.40 -5.99
C GLN A 13 -6.22 -10.09 -4.77
N ASP A 14 -6.83 -9.86 -3.60
CA ASP A 14 -6.11 -9.59 -2.36
C ASP A 14 -5.13 -8.40 -2.49
N ILE A 15 -5.53 -7.39 -3.28
CA ILE A 15 -4.73 -6.18 -3.56
C ILE A 15 -4.73 -5.25 -2.34
N TRP A 16 -5.84 -5.21 -1.61
CA TRP A 16 -6.03 -4.30 -0.47
C TRP A 16 -5.57 -4.85 0.87
N THR A 17 -5.18 -6.12 0.93
CA THR A 17 -4.65 -6.70 2.15
C THR A 17 -3.38 -5.96 2.51
N ILE A 18 -3.37 -5.36 3.69
CA ILE A 18 -2.25 -4.54 4.12
C ILE A 18 -1.13 -5.49 4.53
N PRO A 19 0.06 -5.32 3.94
CA PRO A 19 0.45 -4.19 3.09
C PRO A 19 0.00 -4.30 1.62
N ALA A 20 -0.65 -3.25 1.11
CA ALA A 20 -1.35 -3.28 -0.18
C ALA A 20 -0.41 -3.52 -1.37
N LYS A 21 -0.80 -4.43 -2.26
CA LYS A 21 -0.05 -4.80 -3.46
C LYS A 21 -0.10 -3.68 -4.50
N THR A 22 1.04 -3.44 -5.13
CA THR A 22 1.16 -2.47 -6.22
C THR A 22 0.50 -2.96 -7.51
N THR A 23 0.54 -4.27 -7.72
CA THR A 23 0.05 -4.94 -8.94
C THR A 23 -0.54 -6.30 -8.58
N ASP A 24 -1.53 -6.76 -9.37
CA ASP A 24 -2.07 -8.12 -9.27
C ASP A 24 -1.15 -9.18 -9.92
N ARG A 25 -0.21 -8.74 -10.77
CA ARG A 25 0.75 -9.59 -11.45
C ARG A 25 2.14 -8.99 -11.41
N PRO A 26 3.17 -9.80 -11.11
CA PRO A 26 4.54 -9.30 -11.11
C PRO A 26 5.00 -8.95 -12.53
N TYR A 27 5.78 -7.89 -12.63
CA TYR A 27 6.42 -7.53 -13.89
C TYR A 27 7.47 -8.55 -14.30
N ARG A 28 7.51 -8.86 -15.60
CA ARG A 28 8.63 -9.56 -16.23
C ARG A 28 9.87 -8.67 -16.12
N GLN A 29 11.06 -9.28 -16.04
CA GLN A 29 12.30 -8.52 -15.90
C GLN A 29 12.52 -7.50 -17.04
N GLN A 30 12.01 -7.77 -18.24
CA GLN A 30 12.13 -6.87 -19.39
C GLN A 30 11.24 -5.63 -19.27
N GLU A 31 10.21 -5.68 -18.43
CA GLU A 31 9.27 -4.58 -18.16
C GLU A 31 9.82 -3.65 -17.06
N THR A 32 10.94 -4.01 -16.42
CA THR A 32 11.55 -3.24 -15.35
C THR A 32 12.90 -2.67 -15.77
N SER A 33 13.13 -1.42 -15.37
CA SER A 33 14.34 -0.67 -15.71
C SER A 33 15.60 -1.49 -15.38
N LEU A 34 16.54 -1.53 -16.34
CA LEU A 34 17.84 -2.17 -16.15
C LEU A 34 18.57 -1.62 -14.92
N LEU A 35 18.43 -0.31 -14.65
CA LEU A 35 19.03 0.34 -13.49
C LEU A 35 18.46 -0.21 -12.19
N LEU A 36 17.13 -0.30 -12.08
CA LEU A 36 16.49 -0.86 -10.89
C LEU A 36 16.89 -2.33 -10.70
N ARG A 37 16.95 -3.12 -11.77
CA ARG A 37 17.42 -4.51 -11.70
C ARG A 37 18.87 -4.60 -11.24
N ALA A 38 19.76 -3.79 -11.78
CA ALA A 38 21.17 -3.76 -11.41
C ALA A 38 21.40 -3.36 -9.94
N LEU A 39 20.54 -2.50 -9.41
CA LEU A 39 20.54 -2.11 -7.99
C LEU A 39 19.82 -3.12 -7.08
N GLY A 40 19.38 -4.26 -7.63
CA GLY A 40 18.63 -5.25 -6.88
C GLY A 40 17.29 -4.71 -6.39
N MET A 41 16.61 -3.89 -7.19
CA MET A 41 15.32 -3.22 -6.94
C MET A 41 14.34 -3.45 -8.10
N GLY A 42 14.54 -4.52 -8.88
CA GLY A 42 13.72 -4.82 -10.07
C GLY A 42 12.24 -5.09 -9.78
N ASP A 43 11.88 -5.32 -8.52
CA ASP A 43 10.56 -5.65 -8.01
C ASP A 43 9.93 -4.53 -7.16
N TYR A 44 10.57 -3.35 -7.12
CA TYR A 44 10.14 -2.17 -6.36
C TYR A 44 8.73 -1.68 -6.73
N HIS A 45 8.31 -1.85 -7.98
CA HIS A 45 6.98 -1.48 -8.45
C HIS A 45 6.04 -2.67 -8.65
N SER A 46 6.42 -3.87 -8.19
CA SER A 46 5.60 -5.09 -8.40
C SER A 46 5.39 -5.91 -7.13
N HIS A 47 6.45 -6.29 -6.42
CA HIS A 47 6.38 -7.09 -5.20
C HIS A 47 6.54 -6.25 -3.94
N ALA A 48 7.23 -5.12 -4.00
CA ALA A 48 7.15 -4.17 -2.90
C ALA A 48 5.73 -3.62 -2.80
N VAL A 49 5.32 -3.38 -1.58
CA VAL A 49 3.98 -2.94 -1.20
C VAL A 49 4.07 -1.53 -0.68
N TRP A 50 3.11 -0.69 -1.05
CA TRP A 50 3.17 0.73 -0.78
C TRP A 50 2.07 1.12 0.20
N PRO A 51 2.41 1.49 1.45
CA PRO A 51 1.39 1.75 2.48
C PRO A 51 0.39 2.83 2.09
N TRP A 52 0.80 3.84 1.32
CA TRP A 52 -0.11 4.89 0.84
C TRP A 52 -1.24 4.37 -0.07
N LEU A 53 -1.05 3.24 -0.78
CA LEU A 53 -2.13 2.58 -1.53
C LEU A 53 -3.22 2.04 -0.60
N GLY A 54 -2.85 1.60 0.60
CA GLY A 54 -3.79 1.21 1.65
C GLY A 54 -4.70 2.36 2.07
N ALA A 55 -4.16 3.56 2.25
CA ALA A 55 -4.96 4.74 2.58
C ALA A 55 -5.95 5.10 1.46
N LEU A 56 -5.52 4.99 0.20
CA LEU A 56 -6.43 5.18 -0.95
C LEU A 56 -7.51 4.10 -1.02
N ALA A 57 -7.18 2.85 -0.69
CA ALA A 57 -8.14 1.76 -0.62
C ALA A 57 -9.21 2.02 0.44
N ALA A 58 -8.82 2.54 1.61
CA ALA A 58 -9.75 2.95 2.66
C ALA A 58 -10.67 4.09 2.20
N LEU A 59 -10.11 5.14 1.57
CA LEU A 59 -10.88 6.25 1.01
C LEU A 59 -11.87 5.78 -0.07
N ALA A 60 -11.45 4.88 -0.95
CA ALA A 60 -12.29 4.33 -2.00
C ALA A 60 -13.45 3.51 -1.41
N ASN A 61 -13.19 2.67 -0.40
CA ASN A 61 -14.23 1.94 0.32
C ASN A 61 -15.19 2.88 1.05
N GLN A 62 -14.69 3.91 1.73
CA GLN A 62 -15.52 4.90 2.40
C GLN A 62 -16.46 5.62 1.42
N ARG A 63 -15.93 6.07 0.27
CA ARG A 63 -16.74 6.70 -0.79
C ARG A 63 -17.74 5.75 -1.44
N ALA A 64 -17.47 4.45 -1.44
CA ALA A 64 -18.38 3.44 -1.94
C ALA A 64 -19.47 3.03 -0.90
N GLY A 65 -19.44 3.61 0.31
CA GLY A 65 -20.35 3.24 1.40
C GLY A 65 -19.89 2.03 2.23
N ASN A 66 -18.72 1.45 1.93
CA ASN A 66 -18.15 0.29 2.62
C ASN A 66 -17.33 0.71 3.87
N ARG A 67 -17.96 1.42 4.80
CA ARG A 67 -17.28 1.97 5.99
C ARG A 67 -16.50 0.91 6.79
N ARG A 68 -17.08 -0.28 6.97
CA ARG A 68 -16.44 -1.37 7.73
C ARG A 68 -15.10 -1.80 7.11
N ALA A 69 -15.04 -1.93 5.79
CA ALA A 69 -13.81 -2.30 5.08
C ALA A 69 -12.76 -1.18 5.18
N ALA A 70 -13.19 0.08 5.04
CA ALA A 70 -12.31 1.23 5.19
C ALA A 70 -11.64 1.28 6.59
N LEU A 71 -12.42 1.11 7.66
CA LEU A 71 -11.90 1.09 9.03
C LEU A 71 -10.96 -0.10 9.28
N ALA A 72 -11.28 -1.28 8.75
CA ALA A 72 -10.41 -2.46 8.89
C ALA A 72 -9.03 -2.20 8.29
N ILE A 73 -8.98 -1.65 7.07
CA ILE A 73 -7.72 -1.27 6.40
C ILE A 73 -6.93 -0.28 7.27
N LEU A 74 -7.59 0.79 7.75
CA LEU A 74 -6.91 1.82 8.54
C LEU A 74 -6.42 1.32 9.89
N HIS A 75 -7.12 0.40 10.55
CA HIS A 75 -6.64 -0.22 11.77
C HIS A 75 -5.37 -1.06 11.52
N THR A 76 -5.34 -1.85 10.45
CA THR A 76 -4.13 -2.60 10.08
C THR A 76 -2.97 -1.66 9.77
N MET A 77 -3.23 -0.59 9.00
CA MET A 77 -2.22 0.44 8.73
C MET A 77 -1.71 1.11 10.00
N ALA A 78 -2.60 1.45 10.95
CA ALA A 78 -2.22 2.05 12.22
C ALA A 78 -1.28 1.14 13.00
N GLY A 79 -1.53 -0.18 13.00
CA GLY A 79 -0.63 -1.18 13.57
C GLY A 79 0.77 -1.09 12.95
N THR A 80 0.86 -1.15 11.63
CA THR A 80 2.14 -1.05 10.90
C THR A 80 2.85 0.28 11.17
N ILE A 81 2.12 1.40 11.16
CA ILE A 81 2.67 2.74 11.44
C ILE A 81 3.16 2.84 12.89
N ASN A 82 2.47 2.25 13.86
CA ASN A 82 2.92 2.26 15.25
C ASN A 82 4.21 1.44 15.44
N THR A 83 4.38 0.36 14.68
CA THR A 83 5.58 -0.49 14.78
C THR A 83 6.77 0.07 14.00
N HIS A 84 6.54 0.59 12.79
CA HIS A 84 7.60 0.93 11.85
C HIS A 84 7.61 2.41 11.43
N GLY A 85 6.64 3.20 11.87
CA GLY A 85 6.43 4.55 11.38
C GLY A 85 5.89 4.58 9.94
N THR A 86 5.82 5.78 9.35
CA THR A 86 5.35 5.96 7.97
C THR A 86 6.44 5.63 6.98
N GLN A 87 6.29 4.50 6.28
CA GLN A 87 7.28 3.98 5.34
C GLN A 87 6.88 4.27 3.89
N GLU A 88 7.89 4.39 3.02
CA GLU A 88 7.72 4.44 1.56
C GLU A 88 7.20 3.11 1.03
N ILE A 89 7.92 2.04 1.34
CA ILE A 89 7.58 0.67 0.93
C ILE A 89 7.85 -0.33 2.05
N LEU A 90 7.08 -1.41 2.03
CA LEU A 90 7.31 -2.60 2.84
C LEU A 90 7.53 -3.80 1.92
N ASP A 91 7.91 -4.93 2.49
CA ASP A 91 7.73 -6.24 1.86
C ASP A 91 6.32 -6.79 2.12
N GLN A 92 6.01 -7.94 1.54
CA GLN A 92 4.69 -8.58 1.65
C GLN A 92 4.31 -8.96 3.11
N ASP A 93 5.30 -9.06 4.01
CA ASP A 93 5.09 -9.36 5.42
C ASP A 93 4.90 -8.09 6.27
N GLY A 94 4.90 -6.91 5.63
CA GLY A 94 4.70 -5.62 6.30
C GLY A 94 5.97 -5.05 6.93
N ILE A 95 7.14 -5.59 6.59
CA ILE A 95 8.43 -5.17 7.14
C ILE A 95 9.04 -4.10 6.20
N PRO A 96 9.62 -3.01 6.73
CA PRO A 96 10.26 -1.98 5.91
C PRO A 96 11.37 -2.57 5.04
N LEU A 97 11.28 -2.35 3.72
CA LEU A 97 12.21 -2.95 2.79
C LEU A 97 13.62 -2.37 3.00
N ARG A 98 14.61 -3.27 3.16
CA ARG A 98 16.02 -2.92 3.27
C ARG A 98 16.87 -3.85 2.41
N ARG A 99 17.68 -3.27 1.53
CA ARG A 99 18.61 -3.94 0.63
C ARG A 99 19.99 -3.30 0.75
N LEU A 100 20.96 -3.79 -0.01
CA LEU A 100 22.35 -3.34 0.08
C LEU A 100 22.51 -1.85 -0.27
N LEU A 101 21.83 -1.38 -1.31
CA LEU A 101 21.94 -0.01 -1.82
C LEU A 101 20.65 0.80 -1.65
N TYR A 102 19.68 0.26 -0.92
CA TYR A 102 18.37 0.87 -0.78
C TYR A 102 17.76 0.57 0.59
N ARG A 103 17.09 1.56 1.15
CA ARG A 103 16.27 1.43 2.35
C ARG A 103 15.01 2.25 2.12
N SER A 104 13.86 1.69 2.51
CA SER A 104 12.59 2.42 2.52
C SER A 104 12.76 3.76 3.24
N GLU A 105 12.31 4.84 2.60
CA GLU A 105 12.31 6.16 3.20
C GLU A 105 11.36 6.21 4.41
N HIS A 106 11.82 6.89 5.47
CA HIS A 106 11.06 7.15 6.68
C HIS A 106 11.58 8.42 7.38
N PRO A 107 10.71 9.37 7.76
CA PRO A 107 9.26 9.39 7.58
C PRO A 107 8.83 9.69 6.14
N PHE A 108 7.92 8.89 5.58
CA PHE A 108 7.44 9.08 4.22
C PHE A 108 6.15 9.90 4.16
N ALA A 109 6.19 10.99 3.37
CA ALA A 109 5.14 12.02 3.35
C ALA A 109 3.81 11.52 2.80
N TRP A 110 3.81 10.69 1.74
CA TRP A 110 2.56 10.25 1.12
C TRP A 110 1.80 9.29 2.02
N THR A 111 2.50 8.35 2.66
CA THR A 111 1.90 7.44 3.64
C THR A 111 1.30 8.23 4.81
N ALA A 112 2.05 9.18 5.37
CA ALA A 112 1.57 10.02 6.47
C ALA A 112 0.33 10.85 6.08
N GLY A 113 0.43 11.61 4.99
CA GLY A 113 -0.60 12.54 4.55
C GLY A 113 -1.89 11.84 4.15
N LEU A 114 -1.80 10.75 3.37
CA LEU A 114 -2.97 10.01 2.93
C LEU A 114 -3.62 9.22 4.06
N PHE A 115 -2.83 8.68 5.01
CA PHE A 115 -3.39 8.04 6.19
C PHE A 115 -4.20 9.04 7.04
N ILE A 116 -3.64 10.21 7.36
CA ILE A 116 -4.36 11.25 8.11
C ILE A 116 -5.64 11.69 7.40
N LEU A 117 -5.56 11.91 6.08
CA LEU A 117 -6.74 12.23 5.28
C LEU A 117 -7.79 11.13 5.36
N ALA A 118 -7.40 9.87 5.21
CA ALA A 118 -8.31 8.73 5.28
C ALA A 118 -8.98 8.63 6.66
N CYS A 119 -8.22 8.75 7.75
CA CYS A 119 -8.76 8.76 9.10
C CYS A 119 -9.81 9.86 9.29
N ARG A 120 -9.54 11.07 8.79
CA ARG A 120 -10.49 12.19 8.83
C ARG A 120 -11.79 11.87 8.09
N GLU A 121 -11.70 11.39 6.85
CA GLU A 121 -12.86 11.07 6.00
C GLU A 121 -13.67 9.87 6.51
N THR A 122 -13.02 8.94 7.21
CA THR A 122 -13.70 7.80 7.86
C THR A 122 -14.13 8.12 9.29
N SER A 123 -13.80 9.28 9.85
CA SER A 123 -14.00 9.56 11.29
C SER A 123 -13.42 8.45 12.18
N MET A 124 -12.23 7.96 11.83
CA MET A 124 -11.46 7.05 12.67
C MET A 124 -10.71 7.89 13.71
N THR A 125 -10.94 7.60 14.98
CA THR A 125 -10.30 8.25 16.13
C THR A 125 -9.12 7.44 16.61
#